data_AF-A0A0P1B7R8-F1
#
_entry.id   AF-A0A0P1B7R8-F1
#
_cell.length_a   1.000
_cell.length_b   1.000
_cell.length_c   1.000
_cell.angle_alpha   90.00
_cell.angle_beta   90.00
_cell.angle_gamma   90.00
#
_symmetry.space_group_name_H-M   'P 1'
#
loop_
_entity.id
_entity.type
_entity.pdbx_description
1 polymer ?
#
loop_
_entity_poly.entity_id
_entity_poly.type
_entity_poly.pdbx_seq_one_letter_code
_entity_poly.pdbx_strand_id
1 'polypeptide(L)'
;MKHSCRQRLEPALYAHTELSNVSADTNTFPDLFLVLLSTSTESARYCIIDEVSFIVQDAVRTVLEGNVYDNTKANEWVNLVTTACIADLKRLCPNFKYIVSCFIRQRKGAGLEIGSCTYWDDRSDGSCTVLWENATITTVLYVYGLAI
;
A
#
# COMPACT_ATOMS: atom_id res chain seq x y z
N MET A 1 -4.66 -30.61 6.75
CA MET A 1 -3.71 -31.03 5.68
C MET A 1 -3.69 -29.93 4.63
N LYS A 2 -2.57 -29.22 4.53
CA LYS A 2 -2.35 -28.08 3.63
C LYS A 2 -1.79 -28.60 2.31
N HIS A 3 -2.53 -28.43 1.21
CA HIS A 3 -2.09 -28.56 -0.18
C HIS A 3 -3.10 -27.71 -0.98
N SER A 4 -2.78 -26.94 -2.01
CA SER A 4 -1.58 -26.70 -2.79
C SER A 4 -1.90 -25.49 -3.66
N CYS A 5 -1.12 -24.41 -3.59
CA CYS A 5 -1.00 -23.47 -4.70
C CYS A 5 0.49 -23.23 -4.93
N ARG A 6 1.19 -24.30 -5.34
CA ARG A 6 2.47 -24.19 -6.04
C ARG A 6 2.13 -24.01 -7.52
N GLN A 7 2.09 -22.76 -7.98
CA GLN A 7 2.34 -22.46 -9.39
C GLN A 7 3.63 -21.64 -9.47
N ARG A 8 4.70 -22.41 -9.70
CA ARG A 8 5.88 -22.11 -10.51
C ARG A 8 5.83 -20.71 -11.19
N LEU A 9 6.45 -19.73 -10.54
CA LEU A 9 6.95 -18.52 -11.20
C LEU A 9 8.30 -18.89 -11.85
N GLU A 10 8.40 -18.67 -13.15
CA GLU A 10 9.63 -18.85 -13.92
C GLU A 10 10.75 -17.89 -13.46
N PRO A 11 12.04 -18.24 -13.69
CA PRO A 11 13.19 -17.75 -12.91
C PRO A 11 13.71 -16.34 -13.23
N ALA A 12 13.00 -15.52 -14.01
CA ALA A 12 13.57 -14.32 -14.63
C ALA A 12 13.65 -13.07 -13.71
N LEU A 13 13.17 -13.13 -12.47
CA LEU A 13 13.25 -12.01 -11.51
C LEU A 13 14.32 -12.20 -10.43
N TYR A 14 15.16 -13.24 -10.54
CA TYR A 14 16.39 -13.36 -9.77
C TYR A 14 17.56 -12.77 -10.58
N ALA A 15 17.60 -11.44 -10.70
CA ALA A 15 18.84 -10.78 -11.06
C ALA A 15 19.79 -10.92 -9.86
N HIS A 16 20.79 -11.78 -10.03
CA HIS A 16 21.84 -12.14 -9.10
C HIS A 16 22.33 -10.93 -8.27
N THR A 17 22.24 -11.05 -6.94
CA THR A 17 23.33 -10.60 -6.09
C THR A 17 23.89 -11.85 -5.43
N GLU A 18 25.13 -12.19 -5.78
CA GLU A 18 25.86 -13.32 -5.23
C GLU A 18 25.92 -13.21 -3.71
N LEU A 19 25.24 -14.12 -3.01
CA LEU A 19 25.54 -14.42 -1.62
C LEU A 19 26.73 -15.37 -1.59
N SER A 20 27.94 -14.84 -1.51
CA SER A 20 29.02 -15.59 -0.87
C SER A 20 29.85 -14.65 -0.01
N ASN A 21 29.81 -14.95 1.30
CA ASN A 21 30.62 -14.41 2.38
C ASN A 21 30.15 -13.10 3.03
N VAL A 22 29.06 -13.17 3.79
CA VAL A 22 28.97 -12.45 5.06
C VAL A 22 28.39 -13.40 6.11
N SER A 23 29.14 -13.55 7.20
CA SER A 23 28.81 -14.37 8.38
C SER A 23 27.48 -13.97 9.00
N ALA A 24 26.88 -14.94 9.69
CA ALA A 24 25.69 -14.75 10.51
C ALA A 24 25.99 -13.80 11.68
N ASP A 25 25.85 -12.49 11.46
CA ASP A 25 25.90 -11.50 12.52
C ASP A 25 24.56 -10.77 12.61
N THR A 26 23.90 -10.98 13.74
CA THR A 26 22.59 -10.45 14.11
C THR A 26 22.68 -8.95 14.41
N ASN A 27 22.89 -8.07 13.42
CA ASN A 27 22.92 -6.61 13.65
C ASN A 27 22.75 -5.70 12.40
N THR A 28 21.87 -6.02 11.44
CA THR A 28 21.58 -5.10 10.31
C THR A 28 20.09 -4.88 10.08
N PHE A 29 19.45 -4.23 11.06
CA PHE A 29 18.42 -3.23 10.75
C PHE A 29 19.20 -1.93 10.55
N PRO A 30 19.50 -1.44 9.32
CA PRO A 30 18.51 -0.82 8.42
C PRO A 30 18.96 -0.70 6.93
N ASP A 31 18.50 -1.54 6.00
CA ASP A 31 18.82 -1.29 4.56
C ASP A 31 17.68 -1.52 3.57
N LEU A 32 16.49 -1.87 4.05
CA LEU A 32 15.30 -1.97 3.19
C LEU A 32 14.63 -0.62 2.93
N PHE A 33 15.07 0.45 3.60
CA PHE A 33 14.45 1.78 3.48
C PHE A 33 14.93 2.58 2.27
N LEU A 34 16.01 2.17 1.60
CA LEU A 34 16.62 2.94 0.51
C LEU A 34 16.35 2.41 -0.90
N VAL A 35 15.71 1.25 -1.07
CA VAL A 35 15.41 0.70 -2.41
C VAL A 35 14.22 1.40 -3.09
N LEU A 36 13.53 2.31 -2.40
CA LEU A 36 12.45 3.14 -2.98
C LEU A 36 12.95 4.40 -3.72
N LEU A 37 14.25 4.69 -3.71
CA LEU A 37 14.81 5.91 -4.33
C LEU A 37 15.72 5.58 -5.52
N SER A 38 15.14 5.09 -6.62
CA SER A 38 15.60 5.44 -7.97
C SER A 38 14.73 4.81 -9.07
N THR A 39 13.77 5.55 -9.62
CA THR A 39 13.51 5.54 -11.07
C THR A 39 13.13 6.94 -11.55
N SER A 40 14.15 7.63 -12.06
CA SER A 40 14.11 8.95 -12.67
C SER A 40 13.09 9.03 -13.83
N THR A 41 11.96 9.68 -13.58
CA THR A 41 11.11 10.47 -14.52
C THR A 41 10.06 11.21 -13.67
N GLU A 42 10.52 12.23 -12.95
CA GLU A 42 10.07 12.45 -11.56
C GLU A 42 9.02 13.56 -11.36
N SER A 43 8.86 14.55 -12.24
CA SER A 43 8.09 15.75 -11.86
C SER A 43 6.56 15.65 -12.05
N ALA A 44 6.08 15.00 -13.13
CA ALA A 44 4.63 14.93 -13.40
C ALA A 44 3.94 13.76 -12.66
N ARG A 45 4.68 12.66 -12.42
CA ARG A 45 4.21 11.51 -11.64
C ARG A 45 4.04 11.84 -10.17
N TYR A 46 4.98 12.62 -9.62
CA TYR A 46 4.92 13.05 -8.23
C TYR A 46 3.67 13.91 -7.97
N CYS A 47 3.31 14.80 -8.89
CA CYS A 47 2.12 15.65 -8.76
C CYS A 47 0.80 14.83 -8.67
N ILE A 48 0.64 13.80 -9.50
CA ILE A 48 -0.56 12.93 -9.47
C ILE A 48 -0.54 12.00 -8.24
N ILE A 49 0.63 11.50 -7.86
CA ILE A 49 0.77 10.67 -6.65
C ILE A 49 0.45 11.49 -5.40
N ASP A 50 0.86 12.76 -5.36
CA ASP A 50 0.54 13.69 -4.26
C ASP A 50 -0.96 13.96 -4.17
N GLU A 51 -1.62 14.19 -5.30
CA GLU A 51 -3.08 14.42 -5.35
C GLU A 51 -3.86 13.16 -4.93
N VAL A 52 -3.44 11.98 -5.40
CA VAL A 52 -3.99 10.68 -4.98
C VAL A 52 -3.77 10.47 -3.48
N SER A 53 -2.58 10.73 -2.97
CA SER A 53 -2.27 10.61 -1.53
C SER A 53 -3.13 11.55 -0.70
N PHE A 54 -3.33 12.78 -1.16
CA PHE A 54 -4.19 13.75 -0.50
C PHE A 54 -5.64 13.26 -0.43
N ILE A 55 -6.22 12.81 -1.55
CA ILE A 55 -7.59 12.25 -1.61
C ILE A 55 -7.73 11.09 -0.62
N VAL A 56 -6.78 10.15 -0.62
CA VAL A 56 -6.84 8.97 0.25
C VAL A 56 -6.72 9.37 1.71
N GLN A 57 -5.82 10.29 2.06
CA GLN A 57 -5.69 10.79 3.43
C GLN A 57 -6.95 11.53 3.89
N ASP A 58 -7.57 12.31 3.02
CA ASP A 58 -8.78 13.07 3.32
C ASP A 58 -9.98 12.15 3.55
N ALA A 59 -10.16 11.13 2.71
CA ALA A 59 -11.18 10.11 2.89
C ALA A 59 -11.03 9.36 4.23
N VAL A 60 -9.80 9.02 4.61
CA VAL A 60 -9.52 8.34 5.88
C VAL A 60 -9.80 9.26 7.07
N ARG A 61 -9.35 10.52 7.03
CA ARG A 61 -9.62 11.51 8.08
C ARG A 61 -11.12 11.72 8.26
N THR A 62 -11.85 11.94 7.16
CA THR A 62 -13.29 12.17 7.20
C THR A 62 -14.07 11.05 7.89
N VAL A 63 -13.64 9.79 7.73
CA VAL A 63 -14.34 8.64 8.32
C VAL A 63 -13.83 8.28 9.73
N LEU A 64 -12.51 8.34 9.97
CA LEU A 64 -11.90 7.79 11.19
C LEU A 64 -11.49 8.84 12.22
N GLU A 65 -11.38 10.10 11.86
CA GLU A 65 -11.01 11.15 12.79
C GLU A 65 -12.08 11.33 13.88
N GLY A 66 -11.65 11.45 15.12
CA GLY A 66 -12.54 11.50 16.30
C GLY A 66 -13.16 10.16 16.72
N ASN A 67 -13.00 9.08 15.94
CA ASN A 67 -13.53 7.77 16.31
C ASN A 67 -12.57 6.96 17.19
N VAL A 68 -13.15 6.24 18.15
CA VAL A 68 -12.47 5.23 18.98
C VAL A 68 -12.74 3.86 18.38
N TYR A 69 -11.72 2.99 18.32
CA TYR A 69 -11.85 1.66 17.70
C TYR A 69 -13.03 0.87 18.26
N ASP A 70 -13.91 0.46 17.36
CA ASP A 70 -15.03 -0.43 17.64
C ASP A 70 -15.06 -1.52 16.56
N ASN A 71 -14.96 -2.78 16.98
CA ASN A 71 -14.96 -3.93 16.08
C ASN A 71 -16.27 -4.05 15.29
N THR A 72 -17.39 -3.63 15.87
CA THR A 72 -18.71 -3.69 15.20
C THR A 72 -18.78 -2.73 14.01
N LYS A 73 -18.05 -1.62 14.07
CA LYS A 73 -18.01 -0.57 13.04
C LYS A 73 -16.85 -0.71 12.06
N ALA A 74 -15.85 -1.54 12.37
CA ALA A 74 -14.65 -1.68 11.54
C ALA A 74 -14.96 -2.00 10.08
N ASN A 75 -15.88 -2.93 9.80
CA ASN A 75 -16.29 -3.27 8.43
C ASN A 75 -17.01 -2.11 7.73
N GLU A 76 -17.85 -1.37 8.45
CA GLU A 76 -18.53 -0.20 7.92
C GLU A 76 -17.51 0.88 7.52
N TRP A 77 -16.55 1.17 8.39
CA TRP A 77 -15.50 2.14 8.10
C TRP A 77 -14.65 1.73 6.90
N VAL A 78 -14.27 0.44 6.76
CA VAL A 78 -13.56 -0.05 5.56
C VAL A 78 -14.36 0.27 4.29
N ASN A 79 -15.67 -0.01 4.29
CA ASN A 79 -16.52 0.25 3.14
C ASN A 79 -16.66 1.76 2.84
N LEU A 80 -16.88 2.58 3.86
CA LEU A 80 -16.99 4.03 3.72
C LEU A 80 -15.72 4.63 3.14
N VAL A 81 -14.55 4.30 3.70
CA VAL A 81 -13.26 4.80 3.23
C VAL A 81 -12.97 4.34 1.80
N THR A 82 -13.14 3.04 1.51
CA THR A 82 -12.86 2.49 0.18
C THR A 82 -13.78 3.11 -0.88
N THR A 83 -15.05 3.31 -0.56
CA THR A 83 -16.03 3.92 -1.47
C THR A 83 -15.72 5.39 -1.72
N ALA A 84 -15.38 6.16 -0.67
CA ALA A 84 -14.99 7.57 -0.79
C ALA A 84 -13.73 7.71 -1.68
N CYS A 85 -12.68 6.93 -1.42
CA CYS A 85 -11.47 6.92 -2.24
C CYS A 85 -11.79 6.64 -3.71
N ILE A 86 -12.53 5.57 -4.02
CA ILE A 86 -12.83 5.21 -5.41
C ILE A 86 -13.66 6.29 -6.11
N ALA A 87 -14.59 6.93 -5.41
CA ALA A 87 -15.43 7.99 -5.97
C ALA A 87 -14.60 9.19 -6.42
N ASP A 88 -13.70 9.68 -5.57
CA ASP A 88 -12.86 10.84 -5.89
C ASP A 88 -11.75 10.50 -6.89
N LEU A 89 -11.14 9.32 -6.80
CA LEU A 89 -10.11 8.88 -7.76
C LEU A 89 -10.67 8.77 -9.20
N LYS A 90 -11.91 8.28 -9.35
CA LYS A 90 -12.58 8.24 -10.66
C LYS A 90 -12.86 9.63 -11.22
N ARG A 91 -13.11 10.62 -10.35
CA ARG A 91 -13.32 12.01 -10.76
C ARG A 91 -12.01 12.67 -11.18
N LEU A 92 -10.91 12.32 -10.53
CA LEU A 92 -9.58 12.81 -10.87
C LEU A 92 -9.14 12.33 -12.25
N CYS A 93 -9.15 11.02 -12.48
CA CYS A 93 -8.72 10.41 -13.74
C CYS A 93 -9.68 9.27 -14.13
N PRO A 94 -10.67 9.51 -15.02
CA PRO A 94 -11.69 8.52 -15.38
C PRO A 94 -11.17 7.38 -16.26
N ASN A 95 -10.00 7.53 -16.89
CA ASN A 95 -9.41 6.56 -17.81
C ASN A 95 -8.54 5.49 -17.13
N PHE A 96 -8.66 5.33 -15.80
CA PHE A 96 -7.90 4.38 -15.01
C PHE A 96 -8.82 3.36 -14.34
N LYS A 97 -8.33 2.12 -14.17
CA LYS A 97 -8.91 1.13 -13.27
C LYS A 97 -8.26 1.28 -11.90
N TYR A 98 -9.08 1.49 -10.87
CA TYR A 98 -8.61 1.63 -9.50
C TYR A 98 -8.86 0.36 -8.67
N ILE A 99 -7.85 -0.03 -7.91
CA ILE A 99 -7.95 -1.06 -6.87
C ILE A 99 -7.57 -0.39 -5.56
N VAL A 100 -8.45 -0.44 -4.57
CA VAL A 100 -8.23 0.12 -3.23
C VAL A 100 -8.39 -1.01 -2.21
N SER A 101 -7.36 -1.23 -1.40
CA SER A 101 -7.39 -2.16 -0.26
C SER A 101 -7.17 -1.39 1.03
N CYS A 102 -8.10 -1.52 1.99
CA CYS A 102 -8.06 -0.82 3.26
C CYS A 102 -8.01 -1.82 4.42
N PHE A 103 -7.05 -1.65 5.32
CA PHE A 103 -6.85 -2.49 6.50
C PHE A 103 -6.99 -1.65 7.76
N ILE A 104 -8.11 -1.79 8.49
CA ILE A 104 -8.34 -1.12 9.77
C ILE A 104 -8.12 -2.11 10.91
N ARG A 105 -7.29 -1.74 11.90
CA ARG A 105 -6.98 -2.56 13.07
C ARG A 105 -6.99 -1.74 14.36
N GLN A 106 -7.32 -2.39 15.48
CA GLN A 106 -7.08 -1.83 16.81
C GLN A 106 -5.58 -1.68 17.12
N ARG A 107 -5.17 -0.49 17.56
CA ARG A 107 -3.82 -0.21 18.07
C ARG A 107 -3.65 -0.84 19.45
N LYS A 108 -2.92 -1.95 19.54
CA LYS A 108 -2.71 -2.73 20.78
C LYS A 108 -1.25 -3.13 21.04
N GLY A 109 -0.29 -2.38 20.50
CA GLY A 109 1.16 -2.66 20.72
C GLY A 109 1.66 -3.96 20.08
N ALA A 110 0.84 -4.64 19.28
CA ALA A 110 1.25 -5.78 18.48
C ALA A 110 1.93 -5.30 17.18
N GLY A 111 2.95 -6.03 16.73
CA GLY A 111 3.58 -5.80 15.43
C GLY A 111 2.59 -5.92 14.27
N LEU A 112 2.84 -5.14 13.22
CA LEU A 112 2.08 -5.17 11.97
C LEU A 112 3.06 -5.21 10.81
N GLU A 113 3.02 -6.29 10.04
CA GLU A 113 3.70 -6.42 8.76
C GLU A 113 2.62 -6.61 7.69
N ILE A 114 2.57 -5.70 6.74
CA ILE A 114 1.72 -5.79 5.56
C ILE A 114 2.61 -5.50 4.36
N GLY A 115 2.49 -6.30 3.32
CA GLY A 115 3.19 -6.11 2.06
C GLY A 115 2.26 -6.36 0.88
N SER A 116 2.67 -5.85 -0.27
CA SER A 116 1.99 -6.05 -1.54
C SER A 116 3.02 -6.30 -2.64
N CYS A 117 2.68 -7.18 -3.56
CA CYS A 117 3.48 -7.43 -4.75
C CYS A 117 2.63 -7.15 -5.99
N THR A 118 3.21 -6.53 -7.01
CA THR A 118 2.51 -6.17 -8.24
C THR A 118 3.32 -6.61 -9.46
N TYR A 119 2.61 -6.83 -10.56
CA TYR A 119 3.20 -7.09 -11.88
C TYR A 119 2.41 -6.26 -12.89
N TRP A 120 3.02 -5.16 -13.34
CA TRP A 120 2.34 -4.10 -14.10
C TRP A 120 3.33 -3.32 -14.98
N ASP A 121 2.83 -2.33 -15.74
CA ASP A 121 3.69 -1.44 -16.53
C ASP A 121 4.12 -0.23 -15.71
N ASP A 122 5.38 -0.19 -15.28
CA ASP A 122 5.98 0.91 -14.51
C ASP A 122 5.95 2.26 -15.26
N ARG A 123 5.60 2.28 -16.57
CA ARG A 123 5.44 3.50 -17.36
C ARG A 123 4.06 4.14 -17.21
N SER A 124 3.02 3.34 -17.07
CA SER A 124 1.63 3.79 -17.16
C SER A 124 0.83 3.57 -15.88
N ASP A 125 1.22 2.56 -15.10
CA ASP A 125 0.58 2.19 -13.84
C ASP A 125 1.26 2.86 -12.64
N GLY A 126 0.54 2.94 -11.53
CA GLY A 126 1.04 3.60 -10.32
C GLY A 126 0.39 3.10 -9.04
N SER A 127 1.04 3.40 -7.92
CA SER A 127 0.49 3.08 -6.59
C SER A 127 0.77 4.13 -5.54
N CYS A 128 -0.08 4.12 -4.52
CA CYS A 128 0.03 4.96 -3.35
C CYS A 128 -0.28 4.10 -2.12
N THR A 129 0.58 4.18 -1.11
CA THR A 129 0.35 3.55 0.20
C THR A 129 0.21 4.63 1.25
N VAL A 130 -0.86 4.60 2.03
CA VAL A 130 -1.12 5.57 3.11
C VAL A 130 -1.26 4.83 4.43
N LEU A 131 -0.45 5.22 5.40
CA LEU A 131 -0.59 4.83 6.80
C LEU A 131 -1.23 5.98 7.56
N TRP A 132 -2.34 5.72 8.24
CA TRP A 132 -2.99 6.66 9.13
C TRP A 132 -3.22 6.03 10.49
N GLU A 133 -3.02 6.79 11.54
CA GLU A 133 -3.17 6.31 12.91
C GLU A 133 -3.82 7.34 13.81
N ASN A 134 -4.57 6.85 14.79
CA ASN A 134 -5.00 7.63 15.96
C ASN A 134 -4.65 6.87 17.26
N ALA A 135 -5.16 7.34 18.39
CA ALA A 135 -4.89 6.74 19.69
C ALA A 135 -5.27 5.25 19.80
N THR A 136 -6.28 4.79 19.04
CA THR A 136 -6.85 3.43 19.18
C THR A 136 -6.94 2.64 17.87
N ILE A 137 -6.75 3.29 16.72
CA ILE A 137 -6.91 2.75 15.37
C ILE A 137 -5.60 2.94 14.60
N THR A 138 -5.16 1.90 13.91
CA THR A 138 -4.13 1.98 12.86
C THR A 138 -4.75 1.48 11.57
N THR A 139 -4.57 2.24 10.50
CA THR A 139 -5.11 1.94 9.18
C THR A 139 -4.04 2.02 8.12
N VAL A 140 -3.95 1.00 7.25
CA VAL A 140 -3.09 1.00 6.07
C VAL A 140 -3.95 0.87 4.82
N LEU A 141 -3.71 1.73 3.85
CA LEU A 141 -4.38 1.69 2.56
C LEU A 141 -3.37 1.51 1.44
N TYR A 142 -3.73 0.65 0.50
CA TYR A 142 -3.04 0.48 -0.77
C TYR A 142 -3.98 0.88 -1.89
N VAL A 143 -3.53 1.80 -2.73
CA VAL A 143 -4.22 2.23 -3.94
C VAL A 143 -3.35 1.90 -5.13
N TYR A 144 -3.97 1.28 -6.13
CA TYR A 144 -3.35 0.98 -7.42
C TYR A 144 -4.19 1.61 -8.52
N GLY A 145 -3.54 2.38 -9.38
CA GLY A 145 -4.11 2.91 -10.60
C GLY A 145 -3.49 2.21 -11.80
N LEU A 146 -4.33 1.52 -12.57
CA LEU A 146 -3.93 0.81 -13.79
C LEU A 146 -4.45 1.58 -15.02
N ALA A 147 -3.56 1.92 -15.94
CA ALA A 147 -3.95 2.50 -17.22
C ALA A 147 -4.77 1.50 -18.04
N ILE A 148 -5.69 2.02 -18.86
CA ILE A 148 -6.58 1.22 -19.73
C ILE A 148 -6.12 1.30 -21.18
#